data_AF-A0A1W9YNH8-F1
#
_entry.id   AF-A0A1W9YNH8-F1
#
_cell.length_a   1.000
_cell.length_b   1.000
_cell.length_c   1.000
_cell.angle_alpha   90.00
_cell.angle_beta   90.00
_cell.angle_gamma   90.00
#
_symmetry.space_group_name_H-M   'P 1'
#
loop_
_entity.id
_entity.type
_entity.pdbx_description
1 polymer ?
#
loop_
_entity_poly.entity_id
_entity_poly.type
_entity_poly.pdbx_seq_one_letter_code
_entity_poly.pdbx_strand_id
1 'polypeptide(L)' 'TTTPHGLAAQLTGHTPEHQLTTLTTLILTTTATVLAHPDPDTLDPDQPFTNLGIDSLTALQLRNTLAQHTGLPLPATLV' A
#
# COMPACT_ATOMS: atom_id res chain seq x y z
N THR A 1 -20.46 -16.70 3.48
CA THR A 1 -19.18 -17.22 2.95
C THR A 1 -18.46 -16.08 2.28
N THR A 2 -17.60 -15.35 3.00
CA THR A 2 -16.88 -14.19 2.45
C THR A 2 -15.46 -14.64 2.18
N THR A 3 -15.22 -15.15 0.98
CA THR A 3 -13.86 -15.41 0.49
C THR A 3 -13.11 -14.07 0.37
N PRO A 4 -11.98 -13.87 1.08
CA PRO A 4 -11.13 -12.72 0.85
C PRO A 4 -10.40 -12.90 -0.50
N HIS A 5 -11.05 -12.50 -1.60
CA HIS A 5 -10.48 -12.56 -2.96
C HIS A 5 -9.67 -11.31 -3.34
N GLY A 6 -9.36 -10.42 -2.40
CA GLY A 6 -8.42 -9.32 -2.61
C GLY A 6 -7.11 -9.65 -1.92
N LEU A 7 -6.00 -9.60 -2.63
CA LEU A 7 -4.62 -9.66 -2.12
C LEU A 7 -4.18 -10.93 -1.35
N ALA A 8 -4.88 -11.38 -0.30
CA ALA A 8 -4.55 -12.59 0.45
C ALA A 8 -4.48 -13.83 -0.45
N ALA A 9 -5.46 -14.04 -1.32
CA ALA A 9 -5.45 -15.11 -2.32
C ALA A 9 -4.27 -14.99 -3.31
N GLN A 10 -3.85 -13.77 -3.64
CA GLN A 10 -2.74 -13.51 -4.56
C GLN A 10 -1.38 -13.79 -3.90
N LEU A 11 -1.27 -13.56 -2.60
CA LEU A 11 -0.09 -13.88 -1.79
C LEU A 11 -0.02 -15.37 -1.42
N THR A 12 -1.16 -16.07 -1.43
CA THR A 12 -1.23 -17.49 -1.10
C THR A 12 -0.45 -18.29 -2.15
N GLY A 13 0.60 -19.00 -1.73
CA GLY A 13 1.45 -19.80 -2.63
C GLY A 13 2.75 -19.11 -3.09
N HIS A 14 2.95 -17.84 -2.74
CA HIS A 14 4.22 -17.14 -2.98
C HIS A 14 5.18 -17.24 -1.79
N THR A 15 6.48 -17.16 -2.05
CA THR A 15 7.50 -17.01 -1.00
C THR A 15 7.32 -15.68 -0.27
N PRO A 16 7.71 -15.59 1.01
CA PRO A 16 7.58 -14.35 1.79
C PRO A 16 8.27 -13.14 1.12
N GLU A 17 9.37 -13.37 0.41
CA GLU A 17 10.08 -12.32 -0.34
C GLU A 17 9.22 -11.76 -1.48
N HIS A 18 8.58 -12.64 -2.26
CA HIS A 18 7.72 -12.24 -3.37
C HIS A 18 6.43 -11.59 -2.88
N GLN A 19 5.92 -12.05 -1.73
CA GLN A 19 4.80 -11.41 -1.04
C GLN A 19 5.14 -9.98 -0.63
N LEU A 20 6.33 -9.77 -0.06
CA LEU A 20 6.82 -8.46 0.35
C LEU A 20 6.98 -7.54 -0.87
N THR A 21 7.62 -7.98 -1.95
CA THR A 21 7.74 -7.18 -3.18
C THR A 21 6.38 -6.76 -3.75
N THR A 22 5.40 -7.67 -3.74
CA THR A 22 4.05 -7.39 -4.22
C THR A 22 3.36 -6.34 -3.34
N LEU A 23 3.47 -6.48 -2.02
CA LEU A 23 2.94 -5.52 -1.05
C LEU A 23 3.61 -4.15 -1.20
N THR A 24 4.94 -4.09 -1.30
CA THR A 24 5.69 -2.86 -1.49
C THR A 24 5.26 -2.15 -2.77
N THR A 25 5.17 -2.87 -3.89
CA THR A 25 4.73 -2.31 -5.18
C THR A 25 3.31 -1.71 -5.07
N LEU A 26 2.40 -2.39 -4.37
CA LEU A 26 1.05 -1.90 -4.14
C LEU A 26 1.03 -0.64 -3.28
N ILE A 27 1.84 -0.59 -2.21
CA ILE A 27 1.96 0.59 -1.36
C ILE A 27 2.53 1.76 -2.15
N LEU A 28 3.64 1.57 -2.88
CA LEU A 28 4.27 2.63 -3.70
C LEU A 28 3.31 3.17 -4.77
N THR A 29 2.59 2.28 -5.47
CA THR A 29 1.59 2.68 -6.47
C THR A 29 0.47 3.51 -5.85
N THR A 30 0.01 3.11 -4.66
CA THR A 30 -1.05 3.83 -3.95
C THR A 30 -0.54 5.18 -3.44
N THR A 31 0.68 5.23 -2.91
CA THR A 31 1.36 6.45 -2.46
C THR A 31 1.52 7.44 -3.61
N ALA A 32 2.02 6.99 -4.77
CA ALA A 32 2.14 7.83 -5.96
C ALA A 32 0.78 8.38 -6.42
N THR A 33 -0.26 7.53 -6.40
CA THR A 33 -1.62 7.95 -6.75
C THR A 33 -2.13 9.06 -5.82
N VAL A 34 -1.91 8.92 -4.50
CA VAL A 34 -2.35 9.91 -3.50
C VAL A 34 -1.54 11.22 -3.61
N LEU A 35 -0.26 11.13 -3.95
CA LEU A 35 0.62 12.28 -4.16
C LEU A 35 0.45 12.93 -5.55
N ALA A 36 -0.40 12.36 -6.42
CA ALA A 36 -0.47 12.70 -7.85
C ALA A 36 0.91 12.65 -8.54
N HIS A 37 1.77 11.75 -8.06
CA HIS A 37 3.11 11.54 -8.59
C HIS A 37 3.05 10.65 -9.83
N PRO A 38 3.74 11.02 -10.92
CA PRO A 38 3.59 10.34 -12.22
C PRO A 38 4.14 8.91 -12.21
N ASP A 39 5.18 8.61 -11.42
CA ASP A 39 5.91 7.35 -11.50
C ASP A 39 6.14 6.72 -10.12
N PRO A 40 5.41 5.65 -9.75
CA PRO A 40 5.58 4.99 -8.46
C PRO A 40 6.91 4.26 -8.29
N ASP A 41 7.59 3.90 -9.39
CA ASP A 41 8.90 3.24 -9.39
C ASP A 41 10.03 4.18 -8.91
N THR A 42 9.80 5.49 -8.98
CA THR A 42 10.78 6.49 -8.52
C THR A 42 10.70 6.77 -7.02
N LEU A 43 9.70 6.22 -6.33
CA LEU A 43 9.54 6.34 -4.89
C LEU A 43 10.42 5.31 -4.20
N ASP A 44 11.29 5.76 -3.31
CA ASP A 44 12.14 4.87 -2.52
C ASP A 44 11.32 4.23 -1.39
N PRO A 45 11.22 2.88 -1.33
CA PRO A 45 10.42 2.18 -0.32
C PRO A 45 11.03 2.20 1.08
N ASP A 46 12.32 2.52 1.21
CA ASP A 46 13.02 2.65 2.49
C ASP A 46 12.95 4.07 3.05
N GLN A 47 12.45 5.03 2.26
CA GLN A 47 12.29 6.41 2.68
C GLN A 47 11.01 6.60 3.52
N PRO A 48 11.07 7.36 4.63
CA PRO A 48 9.88 7.62 5.42
C PRO A 48 8.84 8.41 4.61
N PHE A 49 7.56 8.05 4.79
CA PHE A 49 6.43 8.66 4.08
C PHE A 49 6.40 10.19 4.16
N THR A 50 6.82 10.77 5.29
CA THR A 50 6.92 12.23 5.46
C THR A 50 7.91 12.87 4.50
N ASN A 51 9.04 12.21 4.19
CA ASN A 51 10.00 12.71 3.22
C ASN A 51 9.52 12.53 1.77
N LEU A 52 8.57 11.62 1.53
CA LEU A 52 7.88 11.48 0.24
C LEU A 52 6.78 12.52 0.05
N GLY A 53 6.46 13.33 1.08
CA GLY A 53 5.41 14.34 1.03
C GLY A 53 4.04 13.84 1.50
N ILE A 54 3.97 12.70 2.20
CA ILE A 54 2.75 12.27 2.88
C ILE A 54 2.58 13.06 4.18
N ASP A 55 1.44 13.72 4.29
CA ASP A 55 0.95 14.47 5.45
C ASP A 55 -0.21 13.71 6.11
N SER A 56 -0.70 14.17 7.26
CA SER A 56 -1.77 13.47 8.01
C SER A 56 -3.04 13.20 7.19
N LEU A 57 -3.41 14.08 6.25
CA LEU A 57 -4.59 13.90 5.39
C LEU A 57 -4.34 12.85 4.30
N THR A 58 -3.21 12.96 3.57
CA THR A 58 -2.85 12.01 2.52
C THR A 58 -2.50 10.64 3.10
N ALA A 59 -1.99 10.57 4.32
CA ALA A 59 -1.76 9.34 5.06
C ALA A 59 -3.09 8.59 5.34
N LEU A 60 -4.15 9.33 5.72
CA LEU A 60 -5.48 8.75 5.88
C LEU A 60 -6.08 8.29 4.54
N GLN A 61 -5.87 9.04 3.47
CA GLN A 61 -6.29 8.64 2.12
C GLN A 61 -5.57 7.38 1.64
N LEU A 62 -4.24 7.31 1.80
CA LEU A 62 -3.41 6.14 1.51
C LEU A 62 -3.93 4.91 2.25
N ARG A 63 -4.14 5.02 3.57
CA ARG A 63 -4.72 3.95 4.38
C ARG A 63 -6.09 3.52 3.87
N ASN A 64 -6.97 4.46 3.53
CA ASN A 64 -8.31 4.14 3.05
C ASN A 64 -8.25 3.39 1.72
N THR A 65 -7.42 3.84 0.78
CA THR A 65 -7.24 3.18 -0.52
C THR A 65 -6.61 1.79 -0.35
N LEU A 66 -5.61 1.64 0.53
CA LEU A 66 -5.04 0.34 0.87
C LEU A 66 -6.07 -0.60 1.48
N ALA A 67 -6.95 -0.11 2.36
CA ALA A 67 -8.02 -0.91 2.96
C ALA A 67 -9.03 -1.38 1.89
N GLN A 68 -9.33 -0.54 0.89
CA GLN A 68 -10.18 -0.92 -0.24
C GLN A 68 -9.51 -1.99 -1.13
N HIS A 69 -8.22 -1.83 -1.45
CA HIS A 69 -7.49 -2.80 -2.29
C HIS A 69 -7.24 -4.14 -1.60
N THR A 70 -6.94 -4.12 -0.30
CA THR A 70 -6.64 -5.32 0.48
C THR A 70 -7.92 -5.99 1.01
N GLY A 71 -9.03 -5.26 1.08
CA GLY A 71 -10.25 -5.71 1.75
C GLY A 71 -10.09 -5.87 3.26
N LEU A 72 -9.02 -5.34 3.86
CA LEU A 72 -8.69 -5.46 5.27
C LEU A 72 -8.88 -4.13 6.02
N PRO A 73 -9.41 -4.16 7.25
CA PRO A 73 -9.46 -2.97 8.10
C PRO A 73 -8.05 -2.65 8.61
N LEU A 74 -7.43 -1.62 8.05
CA LEU A 74 -6.10 -1.15 8.48
C LEU A 74 -6.23 -0.14 9.63
N PRO A 75 -5.40 -0.17 10.69
CA PRO A 75 -5.45 0.82 11.77
C PRO A 75 -5.04 2.21 11.27
N ALA A 76 -5.59 3.26 11.88
CA ALA A 76 -5.26 4.65 11.51
C ALA A 76 -3.82 5.07 11.91
N THR A 77 -3.14 4.26 12.73
CA THR A 77 -1.77 4.47 13.21
C THR A 77 -0.73 3.70 12.41
N LEU A 78 -1.09 3.19 11.23
CA LEU A 78 -0.19 2.40 10.37
C LEU A 78 0.86 3.25 9.63
N VAL A 79 0.55 4.54 9.48
CA VAL A 79 1.31 5.56 8.72
C VAL A 79 2.01 6.52 9.65
#